data_AF-A0A1I7G2W8-F1
#
_entry.id   AF-A0A1I7G2W8-F1
#
_cell.length_a   1.000
_cell.length_b   1.000
_cell.length_c   1.000
_cell.angle_alpha   90.00
_cell.angle_beta   90.00
_cell.angle_gamma   90.00
#
_symmetry.space_group_name_H-M   'P 1'
#
loop_
_entity.id
_entity.type
_entity.pdbx_description
1 polymer ?
#
loop_
_entity_poly.entity_id
_entity_poly.type
_entity_poly.pdbx_seq_one_letter_code
_entity_poly.pdbx_strand_id
1 'polypeptide(L)'
;MKTTVLTILGFFAVCYFSYSYTWMGFLLVAGFALSLVWLLLVSCIRFFRKVRNNKRIMLPSIISAVCVIGIITGMTRPYEPALSSSTEVSEMLAHAYKTDQDDRMRLKTYVGFNNEVRRRDNSRLELVKRLYRSNQIISPIDKFHAAFILHHNPDRQSDLYEIAADLASSAAAADVLKDHYQAQWLAKASYDRWMVSLGKPQRYATQDKFSVSINE
;
A
#
# COMPACT_ATOMS: atom_id res chain seq x y z
N MET A 1 24.39 -2.03 32.47
CA MET A 1 24.41 -0.68 31.87
C MET A 1 24.51 -0.73 30.35
N LYS A 2 25.55 -1.37 29.76
CA LYS A 2 25.71 -1.43 28.29
C LYS A 2 24.52 -2.04 27.54
N THR A 3 23.97 -3.16 28.03
CA THR A 3 22.81 -3.83 27.41
C THR A 3 21.54 -2.99 27.45
N THR A 4 21.24 -2.35 28.59
CA THR A 4 20.08 -1.46 28.73
C THR A 4 20.15 -0.26 27.79
N VAL A 5 21.33 0.36 27.65
CA VAL A 5 21.55 1.48 26.72
C VAL A 5 21.33 1.05 25.27
N LEU A 6 21.85 -0.12 24.87
CA LEU A 6 21.64 -0.66 23.52
C LEU A 6 20.16 -0.95 23.23
N THR A 7 19.41 -1.49 24.19
CA THR A 7 17.97 -1.72 24.03
C THR A 7 17.20 -0.41 23.86
N ILE A 8 17.54 0.62 24.64
CA ILE A 8 16.92 1.95 24.53
C ILE A 8 17.22 2.59 23.18
N LEU A 9 18.47 2.52 22.71
CA LEU A 9 18.85 3.04 21.39
C LEU A 9 18.12 2.28 20.26
N GLY A 10 18.05 0.95 20.36
CA GLY A 10 17.32 0.13 19.40
C GLY A 10 15.82 0.49 19.35
N PHE A 11 15.23 0.78 20.51
CA PHE A 11 13.85 1.24 20.61
C PHE A 11 13.65 2.58 19.86
N PHE A 12 14.47 3.59 20.13
CA PHE A 12 14.37 4.87 19.43
C PHE A 12 14.59 4.74 17.92
N ALA A 13 15.53 3.87 17.51
CA ALA A 13 15.75 3.59 16.10
C ALA A 13 14.49 2.99 15.44
N VAL A 14 13.85 1.99 16.06
CA VAL A 14 12.61 1.39 15.53
C VAL A 14 11.50 2.43 15.40
N CYS A 15 11.31 3.29 16.40
CA CYS A 15 10.32 4.37 16.34
C CYS A 15 10.63 5.35 15.19
N TYR A 16 11.88 5.78 15.06
CA TYR A 16 12.32 6.68 13.99
C TYR A 16 12.08 6.08 12.60
N PHE A 17 12.49 4.82 12.40
CA PHE A 17 12.30 4.13 11.12
C PHE A 17 10.81 3.88 10.83
N SER A 18 10.03 3.51 11.84
CA SER A 18 8.60 3.28 11.66
C SER A 18 7.83 4.56 11.31
N TYR A 19 8.30 5.72 11.78
CA TYR A 19 7.74 7.01 11.39
C TYR A 19 8.20 7.41 9.98
N SER A 20 9.47 7.19 9.65
CA SER A 20 10.09 7.64 8.40
C SER A 20 9.69 6.82 7.17
N TYR A 21 9.48 5.50 7.32
CA TYR A 21 9.25 4.58 6.20
C TYR A 21 7.87 3.92 6.27
N THR A 22 7.07 4.06 5.21
CA THR A 22 5.68 3.57 5.15
C THR A 22 5.58 2.05 5.27
N TRP A 23 6.49 1.31 4.64
CA TRP A 23 6.52 -0.15 4.63
C TRP A 23 6.95 -0.78 5.97
N MET A 24 7.59 -0.01 6.87
CA MET A 24 8.16 -0.55 8.11
C MET A 24 7.09 -1.20 9.01
N GLY A 25 5.86 -0.69 8.98
CA GLY A 25 4.74 -1.28 9.72
C GLY A 25 4.52 -2.77 9.38
N PHE A 26 4.67 -3.18 8.12
CA PHE A 26 4.50 -4.57 7.71
C PHE A 26 5.62 -5.47 8.23
N LEU A 27 6.88 -5.00 8.22
CA LEU A 27 7.99 -5.77 8.80
C LEU A 27 7.82 -5.94 10.31
N LEU A 28 7.35 -4.89 11.00
CA LEU A 28 7.12 -4.97 12.44
C LEU A 28 5.97 -5.93 12.77
N VAL A 29 4.91 -5.98 11.96
CA VAL A 29 3.84 -6.98 12.10
C VAL A 29 4.38 -8.39 11.89
N ALA A 30 5.21 -8.62 10.87
CA ALA A 30 5.82 -9.92 10.64
C ALA A 30 6.73 -10.34 11.80
N GLY A 31 7.58 -9.42 12.30
CA GLY A 31 8.42 -9.65 13.47
C GLY A 31 7.62 -9.98 14.73
N PHE A 32 6.52 -9.27 14.96
CA PHE A 32 5.59 -9.54 16.06
C PHE A 32 4.91 -10.90 15.93
N ALA A 33 4.48 -11.29 14.72
CA ALA A 33 3.87 -12.60 14.51
C ALA A 33 4.86 -13.74 14.80
N LEU A 34 6.11 -13.61 14.33
CA LEU A 34 7.16 -14.59 14.59
C LEU A 34 7.48 -14.70 16.09
N SER A 35 7.54 -13.58 16.81
CA SER A 35 7.77 -13.61 18.26
C SER A 35 6.61 -14.23 19.03
N LEU A 36 5.36 -14.02 18.60
CA LEU A 36 4.19 -14.69 19.16
C LEU A 36 4.21 -16.20 18.93
N VAL A 37 4.52 -16.66 17.72
CA VAL A 37 4.67 -18.10 17.41
C VAL A 37 5.71 -18.73 18.33
N TRP A 38 6.86 -18.08 18.51
CA TRP A 38 7.89 -18.57 19.43
C TRP A 38 7.41 -18.64 20.88
N LEU A 39 6.73 -17.60 21.37
CA LEU A 39 6.17 -17.58 22.73
C LEU A 39 5.16 -18.72 22.94
N LEU A 40 4.31 -19.00 21.94
CA LEU A 40 3.38 -20.14 21.96
C LEU A 40 4.14 -21.48 22.05
N LEU A 41 5.15 -21.69 21.20
CA LEU A 41 5.97 -22.91 21.22
C LEU A 41 6.65 -23.13 22.58
N VAL A 42 7.28 -22.09 23.14
CA VAL A 42 7.92 -22.17 24.47
C VAL A 42 6.89 -22.45 25.57
N SER A 43 5.70 -21.87 25.46
CA SER A 43 4.60 -22.10 26.42
C SER A 43 4.10 -23.55 26.37
N CYS A 44 3.91 -24.11 25.17
CA CYS A 44 3.59 -25.52 24.98
C CYS A 44 4.67 -26.43 25.56
N ILE A 45 5.96 -26.17 25.26
CA ILE A 45 7.06 -26.96 25.82
C ILE A 45 7.09 -26.88 27.35
N ARG A 46 6.83 -25.70 27.93
CA ARG A 46 6.78 -25.51 29.39
C ARG A 46 5.63 -26.24 30.06
N PHE A 47 4.52 -26.41 29.35
CA PHE A 47 3.40 -27.19 29.82
C PHE A 47 3.77 -28.67 29.98
N PHE A 48 4.51 -29.23 29.03
CA PHE A 48 4.92 -30.65 29.05
C PHE A 48 6.24 -30.93 29.79
N ARG A 49 7.13 -29.94 29.90
CA ARG A 49 8.43 -30.07 30.55
C ARG A 49 8.60 -28.92 31.53
N LYS A 50 8.96 -29.23 32.79
CA LYS A 50 9.20 -28.26 33.87
C LYS A 50 10.47 -27.42 33.64
N VAL A 51 10.55 -26.71 32.52
CA VAL A 51 11.71 -25.92 32.07
C VAL A 51 11.62 -24.52 32.69
N ARG A 52 12.44 -24.27 33.71
CA ARG A 52 12.45 -23.02 34.49
C ARG A 52 13.21 -21.85 33.85
N ASN A 53 13.77 -21.99 32.65
CA ASN A 53 14.59 -20.93 32.04
C ASN A 53 13.77 -19.76 31.47
N ASN A 54 13.63 -18.69 32.25
CA ASN A 54 12.86 -17.49 31.88
C ASN A 54 13.46 -16.66 30.74
N LYS A 55 14.76 -16.83 30.41
CA LYS A 55 15.41 -16.05 29.34
C LYS A 55 14.81 -16.34 27.95
N ARG A 56 14.27 -17.55 27.73
CA ARG A 56 13.61 -17.95 26.47
C ARG A 56 12.28 -17.26 26.21
N ILE A 57 11.67 -16.66 27.23
CA ILE A 57 10.46 -15.84 27.13
C ILE A 57 10.81 -14.35 27.11
N MET A 58 11.77 -13.92 27.93
CA MET A 58 12.08 -12.50 28.09
C MET A 58 12.46 -11.81 26.77
N LEU A 59 13.36 -12.39 25.98
CA LEU A 59 13.79 -11.79 24.71
C LEU A 59 12.66 -11.62 23.69
N PRO A 60 11.88 -12.67 23.33
CA PRO A 60 10.77 -12.53 22.39
C PRO A 60 9.66 -11.61 22.93
N SER A 61 9.44 -11.54 24.24
CA SER A 61 8.52 -10.54 24.82
C SER A 61 9.02 -9.09 24.62
N ILE A 62 10.32 -8.84 24.78
CA ILE A 62 10.91 -7.52 24.48
C ILE A 62 10.76 -7.19 22.99
N ILE A 63 11.06 -8.15 22.11
CA ILE A 63 10.88 -7.96 20.65
C ILE A 63 9.42 -7.63 20.33
N SER A 64 8.47 -8.39 20.88
CA SER A 64 7.04 -8.12 20.70
C SER A 64 6.66 -6.70 21.14
N ALA A 65 7.15 -6.26 22.30
CA ALA A 65 6.88 -4.91 22.81
C ALA A 65 7.46 -3.83 21.89
N VAL A 66 8.70 -4.00 21.41
CA VAL A 66 9.34 -3.07 20.47
C VAL A 66 8.56 -3.01 19.14
N CYS A 67 8.14 -4.16 18.60
CA CYS A 67 7.33 -4.21 17.39
C CYS A 67 5.99 -3.49 17.56
N VAL A 68 5.27 -3.73 18.66
CA VAL A 68 3.98 -3.08 18.94
C VAL A 68 4.14 -1.56 19.04
N ILE A 69 5.15 -1.07 19.78
CA ILE A 69 5.36 0.37 19.92
C ILE A 69 5.77 1.01 18.59
N GLY A 70 6.62 0.33 17.81
CA GLY A 70 6.94 0.76 16.45
C GLY A 70 5.68 0.86 15.58
N ILE A 71 4.84 -0.18 15.56
CA ILE A 71 3.56 -0.18 14.82
C ILE A 71 2.69 1.02 15.21
N ILE A 72 2.47 1.23 16.51
CA ILE A 72 1.68 2.37 17.02
C ILE A 72 2.29 3.70 16.54
N THR A 73 3.61 3.84 16.61
CA THR A 73 4.33 5.04 16.14
C THR A 73 4.17 5.26 14.63
N GLY A 74 4.24 4.20 13.82
CA GLY A 74 3.98 4.29 12.38
C GLY A 74 2.54 4.70 12.06
N MET A 75 1.58 4.27 12.89
CA MET A 75 0.17 4.62 12.72
C MET A 75 -0.13 6.10 13.00
N THR A 76 0.67 6.80 13.81
CA THR A 76 0.48 8.24 14.08
C THR A 76 0.96 9.15 12.95
N ARG A 77 1.70 8.62 11.97
CA ARG A 77 2.17 9.42 10.83
C ARG A 77 0.98 9.98 10.02
N PRO A 78 0.89 11.30 9.82
CA PRO A 78 -0.16 11.89 8.99
C PRO A 78 0.00 11.47 7.53
N TYR A 79 -1.11 11.41 6.80
CA TYR A 79 -1.04 11.25 5.34
C TYR A 79 -0.55 12.56 4.70
N GLU A 80 0.23 12.45 3.63
CA GLU A 80 0.53 13.62 2.78
C GLU A 80 -0.78 14.11 2.13
N PRO A 81 -0.92 15.41 1.78
CA PRO A 81 -2.10 15.90 1.07
C PRO A 81 -2.42 15.02 -0.16
N ALA A 82 -3.70 14.75 -0.43
CA ALA A 82 -4.05 13.85 -1.54
C ALA A 82 -3.82 14.49 -2.93
N LEU A 83 -3.85 15.82 -3.00
CA LEU A 83 -3.72 16.62 -4.22
C LEU A 83 -2.57 17.61 -4.06
N SER A 84 -1.88 17.90 -5.17
CA SER A 84 -0.88 18.97 -5.24
C SER A 84 -1.56 20.33 -5.41
N SER A 85 -0.88 21.40 -5.00
CA SER A 85 -1.25 22.79 -5.32
C SER A 85 -0.73 23.26 -6.68
N SER A 86 -0.04 22.40 -7.42
CA SER A 86 0.47 22.73 -8.77
C SER A 86 -0.65 23.01 -9.77
N THR A 87 -0.35 23.86 -10.74
CA THR A 87 -1.22 24.16 -11.89
C THR A 87 -0.94 23.25 -13.08
N GLU A 88 0.20 22.54 -13.09
CA GLU A 88 0.60 21.66 -14.18
C GLU A 88 -0.08 20.30 -14.07
N VAL A 89 -0.84 19.91 -15.11
CA VAL A 89 -1.66 18.69 -15.12
C VAL A 89 -0.82 17.45 -14.83
N SER A 90 0.38 17.37 -15.41
CA SER A 90 1.25 16.21 -15.23
C SER A 90 1.73 16.07 -13.78
N GLU A 91 2.08 17.19 -13.13
CA GLU A 91 2.48 17.19 -11.73
C GLU A 91 1.30 16.84 -10.81
N MET A 92 0.10 17.38 -11.10
CA MET A 92 -1.12 17.06 -10.35
C MET A 92 -1.42 15.56 -10.36
N LEU A 93 -1.35 14.93 -11.55
CA LEU A 93 -1.61 13.51 -11.73
C LEU A 93 -0.52 12.64 -11.13
N ALA A 94 0.75 13.00 -11.31
CA ALA A 94 1.88 12.28 -10.70
C ALA A 94 1.79 12.31 -9.17
N HIS A 95 1.45 13.44 -8.57
CA HIS A 95 1.26 13.56 -7.13
C HIS A 95 0.04 12.78 -6.62
N ALA A 96 -1.09 12.85 -7.35
CA ALA A 96 -2.28 12.07 -7.00
C ALA A 96 -1.97 10.57 -7.02
N TYR A 97 -1.28 10.09 -8.07
CA TYR A 97 -0.81 8.71 -8.18
C TYR A 97 0.14 8.32 -7.03
N LYS A 98 1.20 9.11 -6.80
CA LYS A 98 2.17 8.83 -5.73
C LYS A 98 1.48 8.67 -4.38
N THR A 99 0.62 9.63 -4.03
CA THR A 99 -0.05 9.60 -2.72
C THR A 99 -1.10 8.50 -2.61
N ASP A 100 -1.72 8.08 -3.72
CA ASP A 100 -2.60 6.90 -3.75
C ASP A 100 -1.84 5.59 -3.43
N GLN A 101 -0.65 5.44 -4.00
CA GLN A 101 0.24 4.30 -3.73
C GLN A 101 0.80 4.35 -2.30
N ASP A 102 1.27 5.52 -1.86
CA ASP A 102 1.79 5.73 -0.51
C ASP A 102 0.73 5.43 0.56
N ASP A 103 -0.53 5.76 0.31
CA ASP A 103 -1.64 5.41 1.19
C ASP A 103 -1.76 3.88 1.32
N ARG A 104 -1.67 3.14 0.22
CA ARG A 104 -1.75 1.66 0.17
C ARG A 104 -0.55 0.96 0.77
N MET A 105 0.59 1.64 0.87
CA MET A 105 1.80 1.15 1.55
C MET A 105 1.82 1.43 3.06
N ARG A 106 0.75 1.96 3.65
CA ARG A 106 0.67 2.22 5.08
C ARG A 106 -0.21 1.19 5.78
N LEU A 107 0.32 0.60 6.86
CA LEU A 107 -0.41 -0.39 7.65
C LEU A 107 -1.78 0.12 8.14
N LYS A 108 -1.88 1.39 8.55
CA LYS A 108 -3.14 2.00 9.01
C LYS A 108 -4.25 2.02 7.94
N THR A 109 -3.92 1.86 6.67
CA THR A 109 -4.92 1.72 5.58
C THR A 109 -5.76 0.45 5.72
N TYR A 110 -5.22 -0.59 6.36
CA TYR A 110 -5.89 -1.89 6.50
C TYR A 110 -6.49 -2.13 7.89
N VAL A 111 -6.19 -1.26 8.87
CA VAL A 111 -6.62 -1.41 10.26
C VAL A 111 -7.71 -0.39 10.58
N GLY A 112 -8.99 -0.76 10.36
CA GLY A 112 -10.21 -0.13 10.93
C GLY A 112 -10.58 1.29 10.46
N PHE A 113 -11.88 1.49 10.16
CA PHE A 113 -12.58 2.78 9.96
C PHE A 113 -11.97 3.79 8.98
N ASN A 114 -11.40 3.35 7.86
CA ASN A 114 -10.65 4.28 7.02
C ASN A 114 -11.51 5.09 6.02
N ASN A 115 -12.50 5.81 6.56
CA ASN A 115 -13.23 6.88 5.86
C ASN A 115 -12.27 7.91 5.25
N GLU A 116 -11.07 8.07 5.84
CA GLU A 116 -10.07 9.00 5.35
C GLU A 116 -9.51 8.57 3.99
N VAL A 117 -9.10 7.31 3.81
CA VAL A 117 -8.61 6.83 2.50
C VAL A 117 -9.71 6.93 1.45
N ARG A 118 -10.94 6.52 1.76
CA ARG A 118 -12.07 6.69 0.83
C ARG A 118 -12.30 8.16 0.45
N ARG A 119 -12.22 9.08 1.41
CA ARG A 119 -12.35 10.53 1.15
C ARG A 119 -11.22 11.03 0.24
N ARG A 120 -9.99 10.57 0.46
CA ARG A 120 -8.80 10.93 -0.35
C ARG A 120 -8.91 10.38 -1.76
N ASP A 121 -9.33 9.11 -1.90
CA ASP A 121 -9.59 8.47 -3.20
C ASP A 121 -10.69 9.23 -3.96
N ASN A 122 -11.75 9.66 -3.28
CA ASN A 122 -12.77 10.54 -3.89
C ASN A 122 -12.18 11.87 -4.37
N SER A 123 -11.31 12.54 -3.59
CA SER A 123 -10.69 13.79 -4.02
C SER A 123 -9.82 13.62 -5.28
N ARG A 124 -9.04 12.53 -5.36
CA ARG A 124 -8.24 12.20 -6.55
C ARG A 124 -9.12 11.85 -7.74
N LEU A 125 -10.20 11.11 -7.49
CA LEU A 125 -11.14 10.71 -8.52
C LEU A 125 -11.82 11.94 -9.16
N GLU A 126 -12.25 12.90 -8.35
CA GLU A 126 -12.87 14.13 -8.86
C GLU A 126 -11.88 15.01 -9.64
N LEU A 127 -10.59 15.03 -9.25
CA LEU A 127 -9.53 15.63 -10.07
C LEU A 127 -9.46 14.95 -11.45
N VAL A 128 -9.34 13.63 -11.49
CA VAL A 128 -9.18 12.89 -12.76
C VAL A 128 -10.41 13.02 -13.64
N LYS A 129 -11.62 12.93 -13.09
CA LYS A 129 -12.87 13.16 -13.83
C LYS A 129 -12.91 14.54 -14.48
N ARG A 130 -12.50 15.58 -13.75
CA ARG A 130 -12.45 16.95 -14.29
C ARG A 130 -11.47 17.04 -15.46
N LEU A 131 -10.24 16.55 -15.29
CA LEU A 131 -9.20 16.58 -16.32
C LEU A 131 -9.56 15.73 -17.56
N TYR A 132 -10.24 14.61 -17.35
CA TYR A 132 -10.73 13.75 -18.42
C TYR A 132 -11.80 14.47 -19.25
N ARG A 133 -12.80 15.09 -18.60
CA ARG A 133 -13.87 15.85 -19.29
C ARG A 133 -13.36 17.06 -20.06
N SER A 134 -12.25 17.67 -19.62
CA SER A 134 -11.61 18.80 -20.31
C SER A 134 -10.57 18.38 -21.35
N ASN A 135 -10.39 17.08 -21.63
CA ASN A 135 -9.36 16.54 -22.54
C ASN A 135 -7.93 16.98 -22.20
N GLN A 136 -7.62 17.15 -20.90
CA GLN A 136 -6.31 17.61 -20.43
C GLN A 136 -5.33 16.46 -20.15
N ILE A 137 -5.78 15.21 -20.17
CA ILE A 137 -4.94 14.01 -19.92
C ILE A 137 -4.31 13.58 -21.25
N ILE A 138 -3.20 14.22 -21.62
CA ILE A 138 -2.61 14.10 -22.96
C ILE A 138 -1.46 13.09 -22.99
N SER A 139 -0.46 13.27 -22.13
CA SER A 139 0.78 12.49 -22.23
C SER A 139 0.58 11.02 -21.79
N PRO A 140 1.38 10.07 -22.31
CA PRO A 140 1.25 8.67 -21.91
C PRO A 140 1.37 8.43 -20.40
N ILE A 141 2.26 9.17 -19.72
CA ILE A 141 2.45 9.03 -18.27
C ILE A 141 1.26 9.59 -17.49
N ASP A 142 0.63 10.67 -17.97
CA ASP A 142 -0.58 11.22 -17.36
C ASP A 142 -1.75 10.25 -17.48
N LYS A 143 -1.89 9.60 -18.65
CA LYS A 143 -2.88 8.53 -18.86
C LYS A 143 -2.66 7.37 -17.91
N PHE A 144 -1.41 6.93 -17.73
CA PHE A 144 -1.05 5.89 -16.76
C PHE A 144 -1.47 6.28 -15.33
N HIS A 145 -1.08 7.47 -14.87
CA HIS A 145 -1.43 7.96 -13.52
C HIS A 145 -2.95 8.07 -13.33
N ALA A 146 -3.66 8.68 -14.29
CA ALA A 146 -5.11 8.83 -14.25
C ALA A 146 -5.82 7.47 -14.24
N ALA A 147 -5.38 6.53 -15.08
CA ALA A 147 -5.92 5.19 -15.12
C ALA A 147 -5.78 4.45 -13.79
N PHE A 148 -4.64 4.62 -13.09
CA PHE A 148 -4.43 3.99 -11.79
C PHE A 148 -5.42 4.50 -10.73
N ILE A 149 -5.67 5.81 -10.71
CA ILE A 149 -6.67 6.42 -9.82
C ILE A 149 -8.09 5.93 -10.14
N LEU A 150 -8.47 5.89 -11.42
CA LEU A 150 -9.78 5.40 -11.86
C LEU A 150 -9.95 3.90 -11.56
N HIS A 151 -8.90 3.11 -11.74
CA HIS A 151 -8.87 1.68 -11.40
C HIS A 151 -9.19 1.44 -9.92
N HIS A 152 -8.86 2.39 -9.05
CA HIS A 152 -9.12 2.36 -7.62
C HIS A 152 -10.43 3.02 -7.19
N ASN A 153 -11.32 3.42 -8.11
CA ASN A 153 -12.52 4.16 -7.74
C ASN A 153 -13.32 3.44 -6.61
N PRO A 154 -13.62 4.13 -5.50
CA PRO A 154 -14.14 3.49 -4.30
C PRO A 154 -15.61 3.06 -4.42
N ASP A 155 -16.35 3.69 -5.34
CA ASP A 155 -17.77 3.43 -5.56
C ASP A 155 -18.02 2.32 -6.60
N ARG A 156 -16.96 1.74 -7.17
CA ARG A 156 -16.99 0.61 -8.12
C ARG A 156 -17.86 0.86 -9.36
N GLN A 157 -17.78 2.07 -9.89
CA GLN A 157 -18.56 2.50 -11.06
C GLN A 157 -17.96 1.91 -12.33
N SER A 158 -18.79 1.21 -13.12
CA SER A 158 -18.33 0.46 -14.31
C SER A 158 -17.82 1.36 -15.44
N ASP A 159 -18.46 2.52 -15.63
CA ASP A 159 -18.05 3.54 -16.60
C ASP A 159 -16.64 4.07 -16.29
N LEU A 160 -16.29 4.24 -15.02
CA LEU A 160 -14.94 4.64 -14.63
C LEU A 160 -13.91 3.54 -14.87
N TYR A 161 -14.29 2.25 -14.73
CA TYR A 161 -13.40 1.15 -15.07
C TYR A 161 -13.16 1.04 -16.58
N GLU A 162 -14.16 1.35 -17.41
CA GLU A 162 -14.00 1.46 -18.86
C GLU A 162 -12.98 2.53 -19.22
N ILE A 163 -13.14 3.74 -18.67
CA ILE A 163 -12.20 4.84 -18.89
C ILE A 163 -10.80 4.46 -18.39
N ALA A 164 -10.69 3.81 -17.23
CA ALA A 164 -9.42 3.33 -16.72
C ALA A 164 -8.73 2.35 -17.69
N ALA A 165 -9.50 1.41 -18.26
CA ALA A 165 -9.00 0.44 -19.22
C ALA A 165 -8.50 1.09 -20.51
N ASP A 166 -9.26 2.05 -21.05
CA ASP A 166 -8.88 2.79 -22.26
C ASP A 166 -7.60 3.62 -22.06
N LEU A 167 -7.54 4.40 -20.98
CA LEU A 167 -6.36 5.21 -20.64
C LEU A 167 -5.13 4.33 -20.38
N ALA A 168 -5.28 3.23 -19.62
CA ALA A 168 -4.19 2.31 -19.33
C ALA A 168 -3.69 1.62 -20.61
N SER A 169 -4.59 1.17 -21.48
CA SER A 169 -4.23 0.56 -22.76
C SER A 169 -3.50 1.56 -23.67
N SER A 170 -3.99 2.80 -23.75
CA SER A 170 -3.33 3.87 -24.49
C SER A 170 -1.93 4.19 -23.94
N ALA A 171 -1.77 4.24 -22.62
CA ALA A 171 -0.48 4.46 -21.99
C ALA A 171 0.48 3.29 -22.28
N ALA A 172 0.02 2.05 -22.12
CA ALA A 172 0.80 0.84 -22.35
C ALA A 172 1.21 0.65 -23.82
N ALA A 173 0.47 1.21 -24.78
CA ALA A 173 0.81 1.13 -26.20
C ALA A 173 1.82 2.21 -26.64
N ALA A 174 2.03 3.25 -25.84
CA ALA A 174 2.94 4.35 -26.20
C ALA A 174 4.41 3.88 -26.17
N ASP A 175 5.22 4.36 -27.12
CA ASP A 175 6.63 3.96 -27.24
C ASP A 175 7.45 4.14 -25.97
N VAL A 176 7.14 5.19 -25.19
CA VAL A 176 7.82 5.52 -23.93
C VAL A 176 7.46 4.59 -22.76
N LEU A 177 6.37 3.80 -22.86
CA LEU A 177 5.85 2.95 -21.78
C LEU A 177 5.55 1.50 -22.22
N LYS A 178 5.79 1.14 -23.48
CA LYS A 178 5.53 -0.21 -24.01
C LYS A 178 6.28 -1.32 -23.28
N ASP A 179 7.45 -1.03 -22.76
CA ASP A 179 8.26 -1.97 -21.97
C ASP A 179 8.11 -1.75 -20.45
N HIS A 180 7.29 -0.76 -20.03
CA HIS A 180 7.08 -0.47 -18.61
C HIS A 180 6.13 -1.49 -17.99
N TYR A 181 6.66 -2.41 -17.18
CA TYR A 181 5.91 -3.53 -16.60
C TYR A 181 4.60 -3.10 -15.93
N GLN A 182 4.61 -2.05 -15.11
CA GLN A 182 3.39 -1.61 -14.42
C GLN A 182 2.34 -1.06 -15.38
N ALA A 183 2.73 -0.46 -16.51
CA ALA A 183 1.77 0.03 -17.50
C ALA A 183 1.11 -1.16 -18.21
N GLN A 184 1.91 -2.17 -18.58
CA GLN A 184 1.41 -3.42 -19.18
C GLN A 184 0.48 -4.18 -18.23
N TRP A 185 0.84 -4.25 -16.94
CA TRP A 185 0.00 -4.85 -15.92
C TRP A 185 -1.30 -4.06 -15.74
N LEU A 186 -1.22 -2.73 -15.63
CA LEU A 186 -2.39 -1.88 -15.39
C LEU A 186 -3.39 -1.98 -16.55
N ALA A 187 -2.94 -2.03 -17.80
CA ALA A 187 -3.81 -2.24 -18.96
C ALA A 187 -4.62 -3.53 -18.86
N LYS A 188 -3.98 -4.64 -18.45
CA LYS A 188 -4.66 -5.93 -18.23
C LYS A 188 -5.59 -5.88 -17.02
N ALA A 189 -5.11 -5.30 -15.91
CA ALA A 189 -5.82 -5.26 -14.62
C ALA A 189 -7.06 -4.38 -14.66
N SER A 190 -6.99 -3.22 -15.32
CA SER A 190 -8.14 -2.33 -15.51
C SER A 190 -9.17 -2.91 -16.45
N TYR A 191 -8.74 -3.56 -17.55
CA TYR A 191 -9.65 -4.25 -18.46
C TYR A 191 -10.42 -5.39 -17.77
N ASP A 192 -9.72 -6.26 -17.04
CA ASP A 192 -10.39 -7.35 -16.30
C ASP A 192 -11.34 -6.81 -15.23
N ARG A 193 -10.97 -5.73 -14.53
CA ARG A 193 -11.85 -5.09 -13.53
C ARG A 193 -13.13 -4.55 -14.17
N TRP A 194 -13.02 -3.95 -15.36
CA TRP A 194 -14.18 -3.52 -16.14
C TRP A 194 -15.06 -4.71 -16.59
N MET A 195 -14.46 -5.79 -17.09
CA MET A 195 -15.23 -6.98 -17.48
C MET A 195 -15.98 -7.58 -16.28
N VAL A 196 -15.31 -7.73 -15.15
CA VAL A 196 -15.92 -8.26 -13.92
C VAL A 196 -17.05 -7.35 -13.43
N SER A 197 -16.91 -6.02 -13.52
CA SER A 197 -17.97 -5.10 -13.09
C SER A 197 -19.24 -5.21 -13.96
N LEU A 198 -19.10 -5.69 -15.20
CA LEU A 198 -20.21 -6.02 -16.10
C LEU A 198 -20.74 -7.45 -15.96
N GLY A 199 -20.22 -8.25 -15.01
CA GLY A 199 -20.56 -9.67 -14.86
C GLY A 199 -19.97 -10.58 -15.95
N LYS A 200 -18.96 -10.10 -16.70
CA LYS A 200 -18.25 -10.86 -17.73
C LYS A 200 -17.02 -11.56 -17.14
N PRO A 201 -16.56 -12.67 -17.74
CA PRO A 201 -15.33 -13.32 -17.31
C PRO A 201 -14.10 -12.43 -17.56
N GLN A 202 -13.06 -12.62 -16.74
CA GLN A 202 -11.75 -12.00 -16.94
C GLN A 202 -11.06 -12.56 -18.18
N ARG A 203 -10.32 -11.71 -18.89
CA ARG A 203 -9.49 -12.11 -20.04
C ARG A 203 -8.07 -12.48 -19.62
N TYR A 204 -7.52 -11.77 -18.62
CA TYR A 204 -6.12 -11.92 -18.20
C TYR A 204 -5.94 -12.52 -16.80
N ALA A 205 -7.03 -12.82 -16.09
CA ALA A 205 -7.05 -13.42 -14.76
C ALA A 205 -6.27 -12.60 -13.70
N THR A 206 -6.43 -11.27 -13.72
CA THR A 206 -5.71 -10.33 -12.86
C THR A 206 -6.42 -9.96 -11.55
N GLN A 207 -7.73 -10.21 -11.40
CA GLN A 207 -8.49 -9.82 -10.21
C GLN A 207 -8.39 -10.83 -9.07
N ASP A 208 -8.15 -12.11 -9.38
CA ASP A 208 -8.21 -13.21 -8.39
C ASP A 208 -6.83 -13.72 -7.95
N LYS A 209 -5.73 -13.12 -8.43
CA LYS A 209 -4.36 -13.57 -8.13
C LYS A 209 -3.58 -12.49 -7.38
N PHE A 210 -2.98 -12.88 -6.26
CA PHE A 210 -1.99 -12.07 -5.56
C PHE A 210 -0.72 -11.97 -6.44
N SER A 211 -0.46 -10.80 -7.03
CA SER A 211 0.77 -10.54 -7.78
C SER A 211 1.79 -9.85 -6.88
N VAL A 212 2.91 -10.50 -6.58
CA VAL A 212 4.07 -9.88 -5.92
C VAL A 212 4.97 -9.29 -7.00
N SER A 213 5.10 -7.96 -7.04
CA SER A 213 6.14 -7.29 -7.82
C SER A 213 7.43 -7.24 -6.99
N ILE A 214 8.49 -7.89 -7.46
CA ILE A 214 9.85 -7.65 -7.00
C ILE A 214 10.44 -6.69 -8.04
N ASN A 215 10.78 -5.47 -7.64
CA ASN A 215 11.44 -4.53 -8.56
C ASN A 215 12.80 -5.12 -8.95
N GLU A 216 13.05 -5.30 -10.25
CA GLU A 216 14.40 -5.41 -10.82
C GLU A 216 14.92 -4.01 -11.20
#